data_AF-A0A846WJS9-F1
#
_entry.id   AF-A0A846WJS9-F1
#
_cell.length_a   1.000
_cell.length_b   1.000
_cell.length_c   1.000
_cell.angle_alpha   90.00
_cell.angle_beta   90.00
_cell.angle_gamma   90.00
#
_symmetry.space_group_name_H-M   'P 1'
#
loop_
_entity.id
_entity.type
_entity.pdbx_description
1 polymer ?
#
loop_
_entity_poly.entity_id
_entity_poly.type
_entity_poly.pdbx_seq_one_letter_code
_entity_poly.pdbx_strand_id
1 'polypeptide(L)'
;MFDSVGWGEIFILIVAGLVILGPERLPGAISWTMQSLRKVREYATGATDQLKNDFGTDFDDLRKPLAELNELRGMTPKSMITKHLLDGDDSVFKTFTDAGSVLKSATDTPPIKPVSKPMPDGPVGEPGPSLRKPSAADSSEHRPARGHHDVSDWDAT
;
A
#
# COMPACT_ATOMS: atom_id res chain seq x y z
N MET A 1 9.28 -24.98 -24.26
CA MET A 1 7.97 -25.65 -24.07
C MET A 1 6.82 -24.68 -23.80
N PHE A 2 7.07 -23.41 -23.45
CA PHE A 2 6.03 -22.37 -23.33
C PHE A 2 5.85 -21.50 -24.59
N ASP A 3 6.60 -21.78 -25.65
CA ASP A 3 6.58 -21.05 -26.93
C ASP A 3 5.25 -21.20 -27.70
N SER A 4 4.39 -22.11 -27.23
CA SER A 4 3.09 -22.45 -27.83
C SER A 4 1.90 -22.03 -26.96
N VAL A 5 2.12 -21.27 -25.88
CA VAL A 5 1.02 -20.81 -25.01
C VAL A 5 0.36 -19.61 -25.69
N GLY A 6 -0.77 -19.85 -26.34
CA GLY A 6 -1.56 -18.79 -26.97
C GLY A 6 -2.53 -18.12 -25.99
N TRP A 7 -3.30 -17.15 -26.50
CA TRP A 7 -4.38 -16.50 -25.76
C TRP A 7 -5.45 -17.49 -25.27
N GLY A 8 -5.65 -18.61 -25.96
CA GLY A 8 -6.58 -19.67 -25.57
C GLY A 8 -6.15 -20.36 -24.27
N GLU A 9 -4.88 -20.72 -24.15
CA GLU A 9 -4.31 -21.31 -22.95
C GLU A 9 -4.31 -20.32 -21.77
N ILE A 10 -4.01 -19.04 -22.01
CA ILE A 10 -4.16 -17.99 -20.97
C ILE A 10 -5.60 -17.90 -20.48
N PHE A 11 -6.58 -17.97 -21.38
CA PHE A 11 -7.98 -17.95 -21.00
C PHE A 11 -8.35 -19.16 -20.13
N ILE A 12 -7.85 -20.35 -20.49
CA ILE A 12 -8.03 -21.57 -19.69
C ILE A 12 -7.39 -21.42 -18.30
N LEU A 13 -6.20 -20.83 -18.19
CA LEU A 13 -5.54 -20.58 -16.89
C LEU A 13 -6.32 -19.58 -16.04
N ILE A 14 -6.87 -18.53 -16.65
CA ILE A 14 -7.71 -17.55 -15.95
C ILE A 14 -8.98 -18.23 -15.44
N VAL A 15 -9.68 -19.01 -16.28
CA VAL A 15 -10.88 -19.75 -15.88
C VAL A 15 -10.55 -20.77 -14.80
N ALA A 16 -9.48 -21.53 -14.94
CA ALA A 16 -9.03 -22.48 -13.92
C ALA A 16 -8.72 -21.77 -12.59
N GLY A 17 -8.04 -20.63 -12.63
CA GLY A 17 -7.79 -19.79 -11.45
C GLY A 17 -9.07 -19.27 -10.81
N LEU A 18 -10.03 -18.81 -11.62
CA LEU A 18 -11.36 -18.36 -11.17
C LEU A 18 -12.17 -19.49 -10.54
N VAL A 19 -12.08 -20.72 -11.06
CA VAL A 19 -12.80 -21.90 -10.53
C VAL A 19 -12.15 -22.43 -9.25
N ILE A 20 -10.81 -22.56 -9.23
CA ILE A 20 -10.07 -23.13 -8.09
C ILE A 20 -10.09 -22.16 -6.90
N LEU A 21 -9.79 -20.89 -7.14
CA LEU A 21 -9.68 -19.89 -6.08
C LEU A 21 -11.01 -19.19 -5.79
N GLY A 22 -11.89 -19.09 -6.79
CA GLY A 22 -13.13 -18.33 -6.73
C GLY A 22 -12.97 -16.88 -7.23
N PRO A 23 -13.94 -16.33 -7.98
CA PRO A 23 -13.87 -14.98 -8.56
C PRO A 23 -13.80 -13.87 -7.50
N GLU A 24 -14.40 -14.09 -6.33
CA GLU A 24 -14.38 -13.17 -5.18
C GLU A 24 -12.98 -13.05 -4.55
N ARG A 25 -12.15 -14.10 -4.65
CA ARG A 25 -10.89 -14.21 -3.89
C ARG A 25 -9.66 -13.83 -4.71
N LEU A 26 -9.71 -13.95 -6.03
CA LEU A 26 -8.65 -13.50 -6.93
C LEU A 26 -8.25 -12.03 -6.75
N PRO A 27 -9.17 -11.04 -6.75
CA PRO A 27 -8.78 -9.64 -6.54
C PRO A 27 -8.17 -9.41 -5.14
N GLY A 28 -8.67 -10.13 -4.13
CA GLY A 28 -8.08 -10.15 -2.79
C GLY A 28 -6.66 -10.71 -2.77
N ALA A 29 -6.41 -11.84 -3.43
CA ALA A 29 -5.10 -12.48 -3.50
C ALA A 29 -4.07 -11.63 -4.25
N ILE A 30 -4.46 -10.99 -5.36
CA ILE A 30 -3.60 -10.08 -6.12
C ILE A 30 -3.22 -8.88 -5.26
N SER A 31 -4.19 -8.25 -4.57
CA SER A 31 -3.90 -7.09 -3.72
C SER A 31 -2.97 -7.44 -2.54
N TRP A 32 -3.19 -8.57 -1.88
CA TRP A 32 -2.30 -9.07 -0.82
C TRP A 32 -0.88 -9.32 -1.33
N THR A 33 -0.75 -9.99 -2.47
CA THR A 33 0.55 -10.30 -3.09
C THR A 33 1.30 -9.03 -3.48
N MET A 34 0.62 -8.07 -4.09
CA MET A 34 1.19 -6.77 -4.47
C MET A 34 1.64 -5.99 -3.24
N GLN A 35 0.86 -6.02 -2.17
CA GLN A 35 1.21 -5.34 -0.91
C GLN A 35 2.39 -6.02 -0.21
N SER A 36 2.45 -7.35 -0.20
CA SER A 36 3.62 -8.10 0.28
C SER A 36 4.86 -7.77 -0.52
N LEU A 37 4.77 -7.74 -1.86
CA LEU A 37 5.92 -7.40 -2.71
C LEU A 37 6.43 -5.98 -2.47
N ARG A 38 5.53 -5.02 -2.26
CA ARG A 38 5.91 -3.64 -1.89
C ARG A 38 6.63 -3.59 -0.56
N LYS A 39 6.13 -4.29 0.45
CA LYS A 39 6.78 -4.38 1.77
C LYS A 39 8.17 -5.01 1.64
N VAL A 40 8.28 -6.15 0.96
CA VAL A 40 9.57 -6.81 0.72
C VAL A 40 10.56 -5.87 0.03
N ARG A 41 10.13 -5.11 -0.98
CA ARG A 41 10.98 -4.11 -1.64
C ARG A 41 11.43 -3.02 -0.66
N GLU A 42 10.52 -2.50 0.15
CA GLU A 42 10.83 -1.45 1.15
C GLU A 42 11.87 -1.94 2.15
N TYR A 43 11.65 -3.14 2.72
CA TYR A 43 12.61 -3.78 3.63
C TYR A 43 13.95 -4.07 2.97
N ALA A 44 13.94 -4.61 1.74
CA ALA A 44 15.15 -4.89 0.99
C ALA A 44 15.93 -3.60 0.68
N THR A 45 15.25 -2.50 0.33
CA THR A 45 15.89 -1.21 0.03
C THR A 45 16.50 -0.61 1.30
N GLY A 46 15.75 -0.58 2.42
CA GLY A 46 16.25 -0.06 3.69
C GLY A 46 17.40 -0.86 4.29
N ALA A 47 17.34 -2.20 4.23
CA ALA A 47 18.43 -3.06 4.69
C ALA A 47 19.66 -2.99 3.76
N THR A 48 19.45 -2.86 2.45
CA THR A 48 20.54 -2.64 1.48
C THR A 48 21.27 -1.32 1.76
N ASP A 49 20.55 -0.25 2.09
CA ASP A 49 21.16 1.03 2.42
C ASP A 49 22.00 0.94 3.71
N GLN A 50 21.56 0.17 4.71
CA GLN A 50 22.34 -0.09 5.93
C GLN A 50 23.59 -0.94 5.63
N LEU A 51 23.44 -2.04 4.87
CA LEU A 51 24.57 -2.89 4.47
C LEU A 51 25.58 -2.16 3.57
N LYS A 52 25.13 -1.28 2.69
CA LYS A 52 26.00 -0.46 1.85
C LYS A 52 26.83 0.53 2.67
N ASN A 53 26.26 1.06 3.76
CA ASN A 53 26.97 1.96 4.67
C ASN A 53 28.00 1.21 5.51
N ASP A 54 27.71 -0.04 5.91
CA ASP A 54 28.56 -0.81 6.83
C ASP A 54 29.61 -1.70 6.12
N PHE A 55 29.34 -2.17 4.90
CA PHE A 55 30.16 -3.15 4.17
C PHE A 55 30.55 -2.69 2.76
N GLY A 56 30.79 -1.39 2.57
CA GLY A 56 30.88 -0.71 1.27
C GLY A 56 31.62 -1.42 0.12
N THR A 57 32.71 -2.16 0.39
CA THR A 57 33.47 -2.90 -0.64
C THR A 57 32.87 -4.28 -0.94
N ASP A 58 32.33 -5.00 0.04
CA ASP A 58 31.71 -6.33 -0.16
C ASP A 58 30.36 -6.23 -0.90
N PHE A 59 29.69 -5.07 -0.81
CA PHE A 59 28.46 -4.81 -1.55
C PHE A 59 28.68 -4.66 -3.06
N ASP A 60 29.83 -4.13 -3.49
CA ASP A 60 30.16 -3.99 -4.92
C ASP A 60 30.39 -5.34 -5.60
N ASP A 61 30.90 -6.33 -4.87
CA ASP A 61 31.02 -7.70 -5.36
C ASP A 61 29.68 -8.44 -5.43
N LEU A 62 28.65 -7.99 -4.70
CA LEU A 62 27.26 -8.45 -4.86
C LEU A 62 26.53 -7.70 -5.98
N ARG A 63 26.91 -6.47 -6.28
CA ARG A 63 26.35 -5.72 -7.40
C ARG A 63 26.65 -6.36 -8.75
N LYS A 64 27.84 -6.93 -8.96
CA LYS A 64 28.19 -7.65 -10.21
C LYS A 64 27.23 -8.81 -10.52
N PRO A 65 27.03 -9.80 -9.62
CA PRO A 65 26.10 -10.90 -9.87
C PRO A 65 24.64 -10.43 -9.92
N LEU A 66 24.26 -9.40 -9.14
CA LEU A 66 22.93 -8.81 -9.26
C LEU A 66 22.71 -8.10 -10.61
N ALA A 67 23.73 -7.44 -11.13
CA ALA A 67 23.69 -6.79 -12.45
C ALA A 67 23.63 -7.84 -13.57
N GLU A 68 24.38 -8.94 -13.44
CA GLU A 68 24.35 -10.07 -14.37
C GLU A 68 22.99 -10.77 -14.36
N LEU A 69 22.38 -10.94 -13.18
CA LEU A 69 20.99 -11.40 -13.04
C LEU A 69 19.98 -10.41 -13.63
N ASN A 70 20.24 -9.11 -13.53
CA ASN A 70 19.37 -8.08 -14.08
C ASN A 70 19.52 -7.95 -15.60
N GLU A 71 20.70 -8.22 -16.15
CA GLU A 71 20.99 -8.33 -17.58
C GLU A 71 20.34 -9.59 -18.16
N LEU A 72 20.38 -10.71 -17.44
CA LEU A 72 19.64 -11.93 -17.77
C LEU A 72 18.11 -11.72 -17.66
N ARG A 73 17.67 -10.89 -16.71
CA ARG A 73 16.30 -10.37 -16.60
C ARG A 73 15.98 -9.29 -17.63
N GLY A 74 16.95 -8.80 -18.41
CA GLY A 74 16.76 -7.92 -19.55
C GLY A 74 15.81 -8.51 -20.61
N MET A 75 15.65 -9.83 -20.61
CA MET A 75 14.44 -10.52 -21.08
C MET A 75 13.31 -10.32 -20.08
N THR A 76 12.81 -9.08 -19.95
CA THR A 76 11.85 -8.79 -18.87
C THR A 76 10.63 -9.70 -19.01
N PRO A 77 10.06 -10.22 -17.91
CA PRO A 77 8.87 -11.07 -17.98
C PRO A 77 7.76 -10.41 -18.79
N LYS A 78 7.64 -9.07 -18.69
CA LYS A 78 6.75 -8.27 -19.52
C LYS A 78 7.11 -8.35 -21.01
N SER A 79 8.37 -8.16 -21.39
CA SER A 79 8.82 -8.30 -22.79
C SER A 79 8.69 -9.72 -23.33
N MET A 80 8.88 -10.74 -22.51
CA MET A 80 8.63 -12.15 -22.89
C MET A 80 7.15 -12.39 -23.11
N ILE A 81 6.29 -11.93 -22.20
CA ILE A 81 4.83 -12.01 -22.34
C ILE A 81 4.36 -11.23 -23.57
N THR A 82 4.88 -10.01 -23.83
CA THR A 82 4.53 -9.25 -25.03
C THR A 82 4.99 -9.96 -26.30
N LYS A 83 6.21 -10.51 -26.33
CA LYS A 83 6.71 -11.21 -27.52
C LYS A 83 6.01 -12.54 -27.77
N HIS A 84 5.70 -13.30 -26.72
CA HIS A 84 5.12 -14.64 -26.85
C HIS A 84 3.60 -14.64 -26.88
N LEU A 85 2.91 -13.71 -26.19
CA LEU A 85 1.44 -13.64 -26.19
C LEU A 85 0.89 -12.58 -27.11
N LEU A 86 1.56 -11.44 -27.24
CA LEU A 86 1.05 -10.31 -28.01
C LEU A 86 1.74 -10.17 -29.37
N ASP A 87 2.60 -11.11 -29.76
CA ASP A 87 3.37 -11.07 -31.01
C ASP A 87 4.16 -9.73 -31.18
N GLY A 88 4.51 -9.09 -30.05
CA GLY A 88 5.14 -7.77 -30.01
C GLY A 88 4.18 -6.57 -29.87
N ASP A 89 2.86 -6.76 -29.85
CA ASP A 89 1.87 -5.68 -29.77
C ASP A 89 1.54 -5.24 -28.33
N ASP A 90 2.22 -4.22 -27.82
CA ASP A 90 1.96 -3.67 -26.47
C ASP A 90 0.63 -2.87 -26.34
N SER A 91 -0.12 -2.67 -27.44
CA SER A 91 -1.33 -1.82 -27.45
C SER A 91 -2.46 -2.36 -26.56
N VAL A 92 -2.64 -3.68 -26.51
CA VAL A 92 -3.63 -4.36 -25.67
C VAL A 92 -3.30 -4.15 -24.19
N PHE A 93 -2.02 -4.22 -23.82
CA PHE A 93 -1.59 -4.00 -22.44
C PHE A 93 -1.85 -2.57 -22.01
N LYS A 94 -1.55 -1.59 -22.88
CA LYS A 94 -1.82 -0.17 -22.63
C LYS A 94 -3.32 0.08 -22.44
N THR A 95 -4.15 -0.51 -23.29
CA THR A 95 -5.62 -0.40 -23.21
C THR A 95 -6.15 -0.98 -21.90
N PHE A 96 -5.61 -2.13 -21.46
CA PHE A 96 -6.00 -2.74 -20.19
C PHE A 96 -5.57 -1.92 -18.98
N THR A 97 -4.38 -1.32 -19.00
CA THR A 97 -3.92 -0.43 -17.94
C THR A 97 -4.70 0.88 -17.88
N ASP A 98 -5.05 1.44 -19.04
CA ASP A 98 -5.87 2.66 -19.12
C ASP A 98 -7.29 2.36 -18.59
N ALA A 99 -7.90 1.25 -19.00
CA ALA A 99 -9.20 0.81 -18.48
C ALA A 99 -9.17 0.54 -16.95
N GLY A 100 -8.12 -0.10 -16.44
CA GLY A 100 -7.92 -0.32 -15.02
C GLY A 100 -7.74 0.97 -14.22
N SER A 101 -7.06 1.96 -14.80
CA SER A 101 -6.90 3.31 -14.21
C SER A 101 -8.24 4.04 -14.11
N VAL A 102 -9.07 3.97 -15.16
CA VAL A 102 -10.43 4.54 -15.16
C VAL A 102 -11.31 3.85 -14.13
N LEU A 103 -11.29 2.52 -14.04
CA LEU A 103 -12.07 1.76 -13.06
C LEU A 103 -11.63 2.07 -11.61
N LYS A 104 -10.33 2.21 -11.38
CA LYS A 104 -9.78 2.61 -10.08
C LYS A 104 -10.22 4.04 -9.71
N SER A 105 -10.19 4.96 -10.66
CA SER A 105 -10.64 6.34 -10.46
C SER A 105 -12.16 6.44 -10.23
N ALA A 106 -12.94 5.53 -10.80
CA ALA A 106 -14.40 5.46 -10.60
C ALA A 106 -14.80 4.82 -9.26
N THR A 107 -13.90 4.06 -8.63
CA THR A 107 -14.15 3.44 -7.32
C THR A 107 -13.74 4.37 -6.16
N ASP A 108 -12.86 5.34 -6.42
CA ASP A 108 -12.53 6.43 -5.49
C ASP A 108 -13.70 7.44 -5.44
N THR A 109 -14.56 7.33 -4.42
CA THR A 109 -15.65 8.28 -4.19
C THR A 109 -15.02 9.66 -3.90
N PRO A 110 -15.38 10.74 -4.63
CA PRO A 110 -14.79 12.05 -4.41
C PRO A 110 -15.10 12.55 -2.99
N PRO A 111 -14.15 13.22 -2.31
CA PRO A 111 -14.42 13.80 -0.99
C PRO A 111 -15.54 14.82 -1.11
N ILE A 112 -16.64 14.58 -0.41
CA ILE A 112 -17.75 15.53 -0.26
C ILE A 112 -17.18 16.77 0.40
N LYS A 113 -17.00 17.84 -0.38
CA LYS A 113 -16.61 19.16 0.15
C LYS A 113 -17.79 19.67 1.00
N PRO A 114 -17.62 19.93 2.31
CA PRO A 114 -18.69 20.50 3.11
C PRO A 114 -18.99 21.92 2.60
N VAL A 115 -20.20 22.14 2.08
CA VAL A 115 -20.72 23.48 1.82
C VAL A 115 -21.20 24.05 3.15
N SER A 116 -20.30 24.73 3.85
CA SER A 116 -20.67 25.57 4.99
C SER A 116 -20.19 26.99 4.69
N LYS A 117 -21.05 27.78 4.04
CA LYS A 117 -20.90 29.25 4.08
C LYS A 117 -21.34 29.72 5.47
N PRO A 118 -20.55 30.50 6.21
CA PRO A 118 -20.99 31.07 7.48
C PRO A 118 -22.08 32.12 7.22
N MET A 119 -23.21 31.98 7.90
CA MET A 119 -24.26 33.01 7.97
C MET A 119 -23.77 34.12 8.92
N PRO A 120 -23.96 35.41 8.62
CA PRO A 120 -23.50 36.50 9.47
C PRO A 120 -24.37 36.65 10.74
N ASP A 121 -23.71 36.85 11.87
CA ASP A 121 -24.31 37.06 13.19
C ASP A 121 -25.21 38.30 13.24
N GLY A 122 -26.44 38.12 13.72
CA GLY A 122 -27.39 39.18 14.09
C GLY A 122 -27.77 39.04 15.58
N PRO A 123 -27.85 40.12 16.37
CA PRO A 123 -27.76 40.02 17.84
C PRO A 123 -29.09 40.18 18.60
N VAL A 124 -29.05 39.74 19.86
CA VAL A 124 -29.86 40.12 21.04
C VAL A 124 -31.26 39.49 21.25
N GLY A 125 -31.47 38.91 22.44
CA GLY A 125 -32.81 38.72 23.04
C GLY A 125 -32.92 37.63 24.14
N GLU A 126 -32.63 37.99 25.39
CA GLU A 126 -32.90 37.30 26.69
C GLU A 126 -34.41 36.94 26.95
N PRO A 127 -34.87 36.40 28.13
CA PRO A 127 -34.34 35.41 29.10
C PRO A 127 -35.40 34.39 29.70
N GLY A 128 -34.94 33.21 30.20
CA GLY A 128 -35.48 32.42 31.36
C GLY A 128 -36.82 31.62 31.26
N PRO A 129 -37.19 30.74 32.25
CA PRO A 129 -36.50 30.36 33.49
C PRO A 129 -36.51 28.85 33.93
N SER A 130 -35.48 28.48 34.72
CA SER A 130 -35.46 27.72 35.98
C SER A 130 -36.12 26.32 36.14
N LEU A 131 -35.30 25.32 36.49
CA LEU A 131 -35.42 24.56 37.75
C LEU A 131 -34.01 24.25 38.34
N ARG A 132 -33.75 24.87 39.50
CA ARG A 132 -32.68 24.69 40.53
C ARG A 132 -32.77 23.29 41.18
N LYS A 133 -31.82 22.65 41.88
CA LYS A 133 -30.44 22.79 42.45
C LYS A 133 -30.16 21.41 43.16
N PRO A 134 -29.20 21.21 44.11
CA PRO A 134 -27.75 21.45 44.22
C PRO A 134 -26.97 20.09 44.30
N SER A 135 -25.64 20.00 44.23
CA SER A 135 -24.76 20.20 45.38
C SER A 135 -23.30 20.13 44.97
N ALA A 136 -22.56 21.13 45.43
CA ALA A 136 -21.10 21.24 45.40
C ALA A 136 -20.47 20.52 46.59
N ALA A 137 -19.18 20.21 46.45
CA ALA A 137 -18.12 19.99 47.45
C ALA A 137 -17.23 18.83 46.95
N ASP A 138 -15.93 18.80 47.08
CA ASP A 138 -14.90 19.77 47.49
C ASP A 138 -13.56 19.03 47.22
N SER A 139 -12.55 19.80 46.89
CA SER A 139 -11.10 19.60 47.05
C SER A 139 -10.58 18.32 47.72
N SER A 140 -9.56 17.68 47.12
CA SER A 140 -8.23 17.48 47.75
C SER A 140 -7.28 16.62 46.89
N GLU A 141 -6.35 17.29 46.21
CA GLU A 141 -4.89 17.05 46.20
C GLU A 141 -4.32 15.66 46.58
N HIS A 142 -3.60 15.03 45.63
CA HIS A 142 -2.37 14.26 45.90
C HIS A 142 -1.53 14.06 44.61
N ARG A 143 -0.39 14.76 44.51
CA ARG A 143 0.82 14.35 43.76
C ARG A 143 1.81 13.82 44.80
N PRO A 144 2.68 12.84 44.51
CA PRO A 144 3.87 13.00 43.62
C PRO A 144 4.16 11.69 42.85
N ALA A 145 5.19 11.43 42.03
CA ALA A 145 6.22 12.15 41.27
C ALA A 145 6.82 11.10 40.29
N ARG A 146 7.23 11.57 39.09
CA ARG A 146 8.44 11.18 38.31
C ARG A 146 8.78 9.68 38.14
N GLY A 147 8.75 9.21 36.90
CA GLY A 147 9.49 8.03 36.43
C GLY A 147 9.89 8.23 34.96
N HIS A 148 11.17 8.51 34.73
CA HIS A 148 11.80 8.69 33.43
C HIS A 148 12.08 7.28 32.87
N HIS A 149 11.47 6.90 31.75
CA HIS A 149 11.79 5.63 31.09
C HIS A 149 13.11 5.81 30.31
N ASP A 150 14.14 5.10 30.77
CA ASP A 150 15.45 4.98 30.12
C ASP A 150 15.40 3.84 29.08
N VAL A 151 15.97 4.08 27.90
CA VAL A 151 15.85 3.26 26.67
C VAL A 151 16.96 2.19 26.61
N SER A 152 17.48 1.78 27.77
CA SER A 152 18.72 1.00 27.86
C SER A 152 18.54 -0.49 28.16
N ASP A 153 17.32 -1.04 28.03
CA ASP A 153 17.00 -2.42 28.47
C ASP A 153 16.67 -3.41 27.33
N TRP A 154 17.03 -3.09 26.08
CA TRP A 154 16.71 -3.94 24.91
C TRP A 154 17.84 -4.85 24.41
N ASP A 155 19.01 -4.84 25.05
CA ASP A 155 20.18 -5.56 24.54
C ASP A 155 20.65 -6.65 25.51
N ALA A 156 19.85 -7.71 25.67
CA ALA A 156 20.27 -8.99 26.23
C ALA A 156 19.21 -10.08 26.01
N THR A 157 19.22 -10.78 24.86
CA THR A 157 19.30 -12.25 24.70
C THR A 157 18.96 -12.71 23.29
#